data_AF-A0A520HWZ8-F1
#
_entry.id   AF-A0A520HWZ8-F1
#
_cell.length_a   1.000
_cell.length_b   1.000
_cell.length_c   1.000
_cell.angle_alpha   90.00
_cell.angle_beta   90.00
_cell.angle_gamma   90.00
#
_symmetry.space_group_name_H-M   'P 1'
#
loop_
_entity.id
_entity.type
_entity.pdbx_description
1 polymer ?
#
loop_
_entity_poly.entity_id
_entity_poly.type
_entity_poly.pdbx_seq_one_letter_code
_entity_poly.pdbx_strand_id
1 'polypeptide(L)'
;MRIHVLSALVALSLTTTAFAQTAPVLPPVLPDDQAQMKAHVLLLASDAMRGREAASPEYQIAAEYVAAQFSAAGLVPAGQDGGYLQK
;
A
#
# COMPACT_ATOMS: atom_id res chain seq x y z
N MET A 1 57.48 19.21 -17.13
CA MET A 1 57.06 17.80 -16.93
C MET A 1 56.27 17.56 -15.65
N ARG A 2 56.61 18.16 -14.50
CA ARG A 2 55.93 17.91 -13.20
C ARG A 2 54.46 18.37 -13.11
N ILE A 3 54.09 19.45 -13.80
CA ILE A 3 52.73 20.03 -13.76
C ILE A 3 51.71 19.19 -14.56
N HIS A 4 52.12 18.58 -15.68
CA HIS A 4 51.24 17.71 -16.47
C HIS A 4 50.95 16.37 -15.77
N VAL A 5 51.88 15.86 -14.96
CA VAL A 5 51.69 14.64 -14.15
C VAL A 5 50.68 14.88 -13.03
N LEU A 6 50.67 16.07 -12.43
CA LEU A 6 49.69 16.48 -11.41
C LEU A 6 48.29 16.67 -12.02
N SER A 7 48.17 17.25 -13.23
CA SER A 7 46.88 17.38 -13.93
C SER A 7 46.29 16.05 -14.37
N ALA A 8 47.12 15.09 -14.80
CA ALA A 8 46.68 13.75 -15.16
C ALA A 8 46.16 12.93 -13.96
N LEU A 9 46.75 13.14 -12.76
CA LEU A 9 46.34 12.46 -11.53
C LEU A 9 44.99 12.97 -10.99
N VAL A 10 44.72 14.27 -11.14
CA VAL A 10 43.44 14.89 -10.75
C VAL A 10 42.33 14.47 -11.72
N ALA A 11 42.59 14.44 -13.02
CA ALA A 11 41.60 13.98 -14.01
C ALA A 11 41.19 12.52 -13.80
N LEU A 12 42.12 11.65 -13.37
CA LEU A 12 41.86 10.23 -13.12
C LEU A 12 41.02 9.96 -11.86
N SER A 13 41.05 10.88 -10.88
CA SER A 13 40.28 10.78 -9.64
C SER A 13 38.84 11.30 -9.74
N LEU A 14 38.51 12.09 -10.78
CA LEU A 14 37.13 12.50 -11.05
C LEU A 14 36.29 11.40 -11.76
N THR A 15 36.93 10.44 -12.41
CA THR A 15 36.22 9.35 -13.13
C THR A 15 35.74 8.22 -12.21
N THR A 16 36.28 8.08 -11.00
CA THR A 16 35.91 6.98 -10.08
C THR A 16 34.65 7.26 -9.26
N THR A 17 34.25 8.52 -9.07
CA THR A 17 33.01 8.89 -8.37
C THR A 17 31.75 8.67 -9.22
N ALA A 18 31.87 8.55 -10.54
CA ALA A 18 30.73 8.33 -11.43
C ALA A 18 30.11 6.93 -11.31
N PHE A 19 30.88 5.91 -10.87
CA PHE A 19 30.42 4.52 -10.71
C PHE A 19 29.93 4.17 -9.31
N ALA A 20 29.94 5.12 -8.36
CA ALA A 20 29.52 4.90 -6.97
C ALA A 20 28.02 5.17 -6.72
N GLN A 21 27.21 5.32 -7.78
CA GLN A 21 25.78 5.56 -7.66
C GLN A 21 25.07 4.23 -7.32
N THR A 22 24.83 3.98 -6.04
CA THR A 22 23.91 2.92 -5.62
C THR A 22 22.51 3.28 -6.13
N ALA A 23 21.92 2.40 -6.95
CA ALA A 23 20.55 2.58 -7.40
C ALA A 23 19.61 2.69 -6.20
N PRO A 24 18.62 3.60 -6.22
CA PRO A 24 17.63 3.68 -5.16
C PRO A 24 16.90 2.34 -5.06
N VAL A 25 17.00 1.70 -3.89
CA VAL A 25 16.22 0.49 -3.59
C VAL A 25 14.79 0.95 -3.36
N LEU A 26 13.93 0.82 -4.38
CA LEU A 26 12.50 1.01 -4.19
C LEU A 26 11.97 -0.08 -3.27
N PRO A 27 11.04 0.24 -2.35
CA PRO A 27 10.33 -0.78 -1.62
C PRO A 27 9.56 -1.68 -2.61
N PRO A 28 9.43 -2.99 -2.30
CA PRO A 28 8.67 -3.88 -3.15
C PRO A 28 7.22 -3.39 -3.26
N VAL A 29 6.76 -3.16 -4.49
CA VAL A 29 5.37 -2.84 -4.79
C VAL A 29 4.58 -4.15 -4.77
N LEU A 30 3.47 -4.18 -4.02
CA LEU A 30 2.58 -5.32 -4.00
C LEU A 30 1.82 -5.40 -5.34
N PRO A 31 1.59 -6.61 -5.90
CA PRO A 31 0.62 -6.78 -6.97
C PRO A 31 -0.75 -6.19 -6.60
N ASP A 32 -1.49 -5.70 -7.60
CA ASP A 32 -2.73 -4.94 -7.40
C ASP A 32 -3.72 -5.67 -6.47
N ASP A 33 -3.96 -6.97 -6.67
CA ASP A 33 -4.85 -7.76 -5.82
C ASP A 33 -4.41 -7.80 -4.35
N GLN A 34 -3.10 -7.88 -4.10
CA GLN A 34 -2.54 -7.86 -2.75
C GLN A 34 -2.63 -6.47 -2.13
N ALA A 35 -2.45 -5.42 -2.94
CA ALA A 35 -2.60 -4.04 -2.50
C ALA A 35 -4.05 -3.72 -2.11
N GLN A 36 -5.03 -4.18 -2.90
CA GLN A 36 -6.46 -4.04 -2.59
C GLN A 36 -6.85 -4.80 -1.32
N MET A 37 -6.40 -6.05 -1.18
CA MET A 37 -6.62 -6.83 0.04
C MET A 37 -6.03 -6.12 1.27
N LYS A 38 -4.80 -5.61 1.16
CA LYS A 38 -4.17 -4.82 2.22
C LYS A 38 -4.98 -3.57 2.56
N ALA A 39 -5.53 -2.87 1.58
CA ALA A 39 -6.36 -1.69 1.80
C ALA A 39 -7.63 -2.01 2.60
N HIS A 40 -8.33 -3.10 2.26
CA HIS A 40 -9.50 -3.58 3.02
C HIS A 40 -9.16 -3.88 4.48
N VAL A 41 -8.05 -4.58 4.72
CA VAL A 41 -7.59 -4.91 6.08
C VAL A 41 -7.25 -3.64 6.86
N LEU A 42 -6.49 -2.71 6.27
CA LEU A 42 -6.12 -1.47 6.93
C LEU A 42 -7.33 -0.61 7.29
N LEU A 43 -8.34 -0.55 6.43
CA LEU A 43 -9.57 0.17 6.74
C LEU A 43 -10.32 -0.47 7.91
N LEU A 44 -10.54 -1.79 7.86
CA LEU A 44 -11.29 -2.53 8.89
C LEU A 44 -10.56 -2.59 10.24
N ALA A 45 -9.24 -2.41 10.24
CA ALA A 45 -8.40 -2.35 11.44
C ALA A 45 -8.04 -0.91 11.85
N SER A 46 -8.58 0.10 11.18
CA SER A 46 -8.27 1.50 11.47
C SER A 46 -8.89 1.96 12.79
N ASP A 47 -8.28 2.99 13.40
CA ASP A 47 -8.79 3.63 14.62
C ASP A 47 -10.22 4.18 14.44
N ALA A 48 -10.60 4.53 13.21
CA ALA A 48 -11.96 4.98 12.88
C ALA A 48 -13.02 3.92 13.19
N MET A 49 -12.65 2.63 13.16
CA MET A 49 -13.55 1.54 13.53
C MET A 49 -13.67 1.38 15.05
N ARG A 50 -12.77 1.92 15.89
CA ARG A 50 -12.85 1.87 17.38
C ARG A 50 -13.08 0.48 18.02
N GLY A 51 -13.01 -0.60 17.25
CA GLY A 51 -13.41 -1.95 17.65
C GLY A 51 -14.65 -2.45 16.89
N ARG A 52 -15.09 -3.67 17.16
CA ARG A 52 -16.27 -4.28 16.52
C ARG A 52 -17.04 -5.12 17.52
N GLU A 53 -17.25 -4.56 18.70
CA GLU A 53 -18.14 -5.18 19.69
C GLU A 53 -19.53 -5.35 19.06
N ALA A 54 -20.18 -6.47 19.34
CA ALA A 54 -21.49 -6.75 18.77
C ALA A 54 -22.49 -5.64 19.14
N ALA A 55 -23.33 -5.24 18.19
CA ALA A 55 -24.28 -4.15 18.32
C ALA A 55 -23.67 -2.75 18.56
N SER A 56 -22.35 -2.56 18.36
CA SER A 56 -21.75 -1.22 18.36
C SER A 56 -22.07 -0.47 17.05
N PRO A 57 -22.09 0.87 17.05
CA PRO A 57 -22.23 1.66 15.82
C PRO A 57 -21.15 1.37 14.77
N GLU A 58 -19.95 1.03 15.20
CA GLU A 58 -18.82 0.73 14.30
C GLU A 58 -18.89 -0.66 13.69
N TYR A 59 -19.51 -1.61 14.41
CA TYR A 59 -19.89 -2.88 13.82
C TYR A 59 -20.82 -2.65 12.61
N GLN A 60 -21.81 -1.77 12.75
CA GLN A 60 -22.72 -1.40 11.66
C GLN A 60 -21.97 -0.79 10.47
N ILE A 61 -21.05 0.15 10.72
CA ILE A 61 -20.22 0.77 9.67
C ILE A 61 -19.38 -0.28 8.94
N ALA A 62 -18.75 -1.20 9.67
CA ALA A 62 -17.95 -2.27 9.07
C ALA A 62 -18.81 -3.25 8.24
N ALA A 63 -20.03 -3.55 8.71
CA ALA A 63 -20.97 -4.41 7.99
C ALA A 63 -21.45 -3.75 6.69
N GLU A 64 -21.76 -2.45 6.73
CA GLU A 64 -22.13 -1.65 5.56
C GLU A 64 -20.99 -1.54 4.55
N TYR A 65 -19.76 -1.40 5.02
CA TYR A 65 -18.58 -1.44 4.16
C TYR A 65 -18.49 -2.75 3.38
N VAL A 66 -18.61 -3.90 4.06
CA VAL A 66 -18.56 -5.21 3.39
C VAL A 66 -19.72 -5.38 2.41
N ALA A 67 -20.93 -4.92 2.77
CA ALA A 67 -22.08 -4.92 1.87
C ALA A 67 -21.81 -4.11 0.59
N ALA A 68 -21.19 -2.93 0.71
CA ALA A 68 -20.80 -2.12 -0.44
C ALA A 68 -19.76 -2.84 -1.32
N GLN A 69 -18.78 -3.52 -0.72
CA GLN A 69 -17.81 -4.31 -1.46
C GLN A 69 -18.45 -5.50 -2.21
N PHE A 70 -19.42 -6.18 -1.58
CA PHE A 70 -20.18 -7.25 -2.24
C PHE A 70 -21.00 -6.73 -3.41
N SER A 71 -21.66 -5.59 -3.25
CA SER A 71 -22.38 -4.94 -4.34
C SER A 71 -21.46 -4.55 -5.49
N ALA A 72 -20.28 -3.98 -5.18
CA ALA A 72 -19.29 -3.60 -6.19
C ALA A 72 -18.72 -4.81 -6.95
N ALA A 73 -18.62 -5.96 -6.27
CA ALA A 73 -18.20 -7.23 -6.87
C ALA A 73 -19.33 -7.95 -7.63
N GLY A 74 -20.55 -7.40 -7.65
CA GLY A 74 -21.68 -7.96 -8.41
C GLY A 74 -22.31 -9.20 -7.78
N LEU A 75 -22.15 -9.40 -6.47
CA LEU A 75 -22.80 -10.50 -5.77
C LEU A 75 -24.32 -10.29 -5.73
N VAL A 76 -25.07 -11.40 -5.77
CA VAL A 76 -26.51 -11.36 -5.54
C VAL A 76 -26.76 -11.29 -4.02
N PRO A 77 -27.54 -10.32 -3.53
CA PRO A 77 -27.84 -10.22 -2.11
C PRO A 77 -28.65 -11.43 -1.63
N ALA A 78 -28.30 -11.94 -0.44
CA ALA A 78 -28.95 -13.09 0.20
C ALA A 78 -29.26 -12.86 1.69
N GLY A 79 -29.16 -11.60 2.14
CA GLY A 79 -29.54 -11.17 3.46
C GLY A 79 -31.03 -10.82 3.54
N GLN A 80 -31.41 -10.22 4.67
CA GLN A 80 -32.81 -9.87 4.93
C GLN A 80 -33.29 -8.76 3.99
N ASP A 81 -34.59 -8.77 3.70
CA ASP A 81 -35.25 -7.77 2.85
C ASP A 81 -34.60 -7.65 1.44
N GLY A 82 -33.92 -8.71 0.98
CA GLY A 82 -33.19 -8.70 -0.29
C GLY A 82 -31.88 -7.89 -0.26
N GLY A 83 -31.35 -7.59 0.94
CA GLY A 83 -30.09 -6.89 1.14
C GLY A 83 -28.90 -7.81 1.41
N TYR A 84 -27.77 -7.26 1.85
CA TYR A 84 -26.55 -8.02 2.18
C TYR A 84 -26.38 -8.29 3.69
N LEU A 85 -27.15 -7.63 4.54
CA LEU A 85 -26.99 -7.69 6.00
C LEU A 85 -27.78 -8.84 6.62
N GLN A 86 -27.21 -9.40 7.69
CA GLN A 86 -27.86 -10.34 8.60
C GLN A 86 -28.38 -9.56 9.83
N LYS A 87 -29.61 -9.86 10.30
CA LYS A 87 -30.09 -9.43 11.64
C LYS A 87 -30.12 -10.63 12.59
#